data_AF-A0A243W689-F1
#
_entry.id   AF-A0A243W689-F1
#
_cell.length_a   1.000
_cell.length_b   1.000
_cell.length_c   1.000
_cell.angle_alpha   90.00
_cell.angle_beta   90.00
_cell.angle_gamma   90.00
#
_symmetry.space_group_name_H-M   'P 1'
#
loop_
_entity.id
_entity.type
_entity.pdbx_description
1 polymer ?
#
loop_
_entity_poly.entity_id
_entity_poly.type
_entity_poly.pdbx_seq_one_letter_code
_entity_poly.pdbx_strand_id
1 'polypeptide(L)'
;MLVLDLVVALRKEILGLGTRKLYLLLQQPFAQSGIRMGRDKLHSLLQAHSLTLRHKRSVPKTTNSAHSLQKYPNLLADQLITAPQQVWVCDITYLCSGLGFGYLSLITDAYSKLIVGYCLHPLLTSEGCLRALEMALHRKRPQATTLIHHSDRGSQYYGFLYINKLREAGIAISMSQYGDPTRMPLPNE
;
A
#
# COMPACT_ATOMS: atom_id res chain seq x y z
N MET A 1 10.51 19.09 -28.02
CA MET A 1 10.42 17.86 -28.84
C MET A 1 9.19 17.13 -28.35
N LEU A 2 8.21 16.85 -29.21
CA LEU A 2 6.88 16.33 -28.83
C LEU A 2 6.92 15.17 -27.81
N VAL A 3 7.88 14.25 -27.94
CA VAL A 3 8.07 13.12 -27.00
C VAL A 3 8.41 13.58 -25.58
N LEU A 4 9.33 14.54 -25.43
CA LEU A 4 9.73 15.07 -24.13
C LEU A 4 8.56 15.80 -23.46
N ASP A 5 7.78 16.54 -24.24
CA ASP A 5 6.63 17.30 -23.76
C ASP A 5 5.53 16.35 -23.25
N LEU A 6 5.26 15.26 -23.97
CA LEU A 6 4.35 14.18 -23.54
C LEU A 6 4.84 13.48 -22.26
N VAL A 7 6.15 13.20 -22.18
CA VAL A 7 6.74 12.59 -20.97
C VAL A 7 6.58 13.51 -19.75
N VAL A 8 6.85 14.80 -19.91
CA VAL A 8 6.72 15.79 -18.84
C VAL A 8 5.25 15.94 -18.43
N ALA A 9 4.31 15.95 -19.37
CA ALA A 9 2.89 15.99 -19.08
C ALA A 9 2.44 14.77 -18.26
N LEU A 10 2.76 13.55 -18.70
CA LEU A 10 2.42 12.32 -17.97
C LEU A 10 3.06 12.26 -16.58
N ARG A 11 4.26 12.78 -16.42
CA ARG A 11 4.93 12.83 -15.12
C ARG A 11 4.43 13.94 -14.20
N LYS A 12 3.72 14.94 -14.71
CA LYS A 12 2.99 15.91 -13.88
C LYS A 12 1.71 15.29 -13.33
N GLU A 13 1.04 14.43 -14.11
CA GLU A 13 -0.17 13.72 -13.66
C GLU A 13 0.14 12.52 -12.76
N ILE A 14 1.12 11.68 -13.15
CA ILE A 14 1.46 10.44 -12.45
C ILE A 14 2.96 10.43 -12.13
N LEU A 15 3.25 10.73 -10.87
CA LEU A 15 4.61 10.89 -10.40
C LEU A 15 5.31 9.56 -10.14
N GLY A 16 6.63 9.54 -10.30
CA GLY A 16 7.43 8.32 -10.13
C GLY A 16 7.26 7.28 -11.25
N LEU A 17 6.66 7.64 -12.39
CA LEU A 17 6.52 6.75 -13.56
C LEU A 17 7.89 6.31 -14.11
N GLY A 18 8.25 5.06 -13.80
CA GLY A 18 9.39 4.38 -14.41
C GLY A 18 9.24 4.24 -15.92
N THR A 19 10.36 4.15 -16.64
CA THR A 19 10.40 4.14 -18.12
C THR A 19 9.51 3.07 -18.75
N ARG A 20 9.36 1.90 -18.11
CA ARG A 20 8.49 0.81 -18.61
C ARG A 20 7.01 1.21 -18.62
N LYS A 21 6.50 1.76 -17.52
CA LYS A 21 5.09 2.14 -17.40
C LYS A 21 4.80 3.40 -18.21
N LEU A 22 5.76 4.33 -18.27
CA LEU A 22 5.74 5.48 -19.15
C LEU A 22 5.64 5.09 -20.63
N TYR A 23 6.42 4.10 -21.08
CA TYR A 23 6.35 3.59 -22.45
C TYR A 23 4.95 3.06 -22.81
N LEU A 24 4.33 2.28 -21.92
CA LEU A 24 2.98 1.75 -22.14
C LEU A 24 1.94 2.87 -22.28
N LEU A 25 2.00 3.88 -21.41
CA LEU A 25 1.07 5.03 -21.47
C LEU A 25 1.31 5.89 -22.71
N LEU A 26 2.54 5.95 -23.21
CA LEU A 26 2.91 6.69 -24.41
C LEU A 26 2.59 5.96 -25.72
N GLN A 27 2.24 4.67 -25.70
CA GLN A 27 1.91 3.93 -26.93
C GLN A 27 0.75 4.57 -27.70
N GLN A 28 -0.31 4.98 -26.99
CA GLN A 28 -1.47 5.65 -27.60
C GLN A 28 -1.10 7.03 -28.17
N PRO A 29 -0.48 7.95 -27.41
CA PRO A 29 0.04 9.22 -27.94
C PRO A 29 1.02 9.07 -29.11
N PHE A 30 1.89 8.06 -29.08
CA PHE A 30 2.85 7.79 -30.14
C PHE A 30 2.16 7.33 -31.42
N ALA A 31 1.14 6.48 -31.32
CA ALA A 31 0.34 6.06 -32.47
C ALA A 31 -0.38 7.25 -33.11
N GLN A 32 -1.01 8.11 -32.29
CA GLN A 32 -1.71 9.33 -32.77
C GLN A 32 -0.77 10.35 -33.42
N SER A 33 0.47 10.44 -32.93
CA SER A 33 1.48 11.38 -33.42
C SER A 33 2.38 10.80 -34.53
N GLY A 34 2.14 9.56 -34.97
CA GLY A 34 2.96 8.88 -35.98
C GLY A 34 4.39 8.53 -35.53
N ILE A 35 4.66 8.52 -34.22
CA ILE A 35 6.00 8.32 -33.66
C ILE A 35 6.29 6.82 -33.50
N ARG A 36 7.25 6.30 -34.27
CA ARG A 36 7.79 4.95 -34.08
C ARG A 36 9.02 4.98 -33.18
N MET A 37 8.80 4.87 -31.88
CA MET A 37 9.87 4.83 -30.88
C MET A 37 9.75 3.58 -30.01
N GLY A 38 10.82 2.78 -29.97
CA GLY A 38 10.93 1.63 -29.06
C GLY A 38 11.29 2.05 -27.63
N ARG A 39 11.03 1.16 -26.67
CA ARG A 39 11.32 1.38 -25.23
C ARG A 39 12.76 1.80 -24.97
N ASP A 40 13.73 1.14 -25.60
CA ASP A 40 15.14 1.37 -25.34
C ASP A 40 15.59 2.73 -25.91
N LYS A 41 15.06 3.11 -27.07
CA LYS A 41 15.26 4.45 -27.65
C LYS A 41 14.64 5.55 -26.79
N LEU A 42 13.46 5.31 -26.22
CA LEU A 42 12.86 6.20 -25.22
C LEU A 42 13.76 6.30 -23.98
N HIS A 43 14.31 5.19 -23.49
CA HIS A 43 15.21 5.20 -22.34
C HIS A 43 16.48 6.02 -22.61
N SER A 44 17.16 5.80 -23.75
CA SER A 44 18.33 6.56 -24.16
C SER A 44 18.03 8.05 -24.31
N LEU A 45 16.87 8.41 -24.86
CA LEU A 45 16.42 9.80 -24.95
C LEU A 45 16.23 10.41 -23.56
N LEU A 46 15.56 9.72 -22.65
CA LEU A 46 15.37 10.19 -21.27
C LEU A 46 16.71 10.33 -20.53
N GLN A 47 17.67 9.45 -20.79
CA GLN A 47 19.00 9.52 -20.22
C GLN A 47 19.77 10.73 -20.73
N ALA A 48 19.76 10.97 -22.05
CA ALA A 48 20.42 12.12 -22.67
C ALA A 48 19.88 13.48 -22.15
N HIS A 49 18.59 13.53 -21.82
CA HIS A 49 17.95 14.73 -21.27
C HIS A 49 17.90 14.78 -19.73
N SER A 50 18.62 13.89 -19.02
CA SER A 50 18.60 13.80 -17.55
C SER A 50 17.19 13.64 -16.94
N LEU A 51 16.27 13.06 -17.71
CA LEU A 51 14.90 12.74 -17.31
C LEU A 51 14.76 11.30 -16.82
N THR A 52 15.84 10.61 -16.50
CA THR A 52 15.76 9.33 -15.80
C THR A 52 15.42 9.56 -14.33
N LEU A 53 14.39 8.88 -13.82
CA LEU A 53 14.07 8.92 -12.39
C LEU A 53 15.24 8.30 -11.61
N ARG A 54 15.94 9.13 -10.84
CA ARG A 54 16.90 8.63 -9.85
C ARG A 54 16.11 8.25 -8.60
N HIS A 55 16.06 6.97 -8.30
CA HIS A 55 15.47 6.51 -7.05
C HIS A 55 16.38 6.93 -5.90
N LYS A 56 16.10 8.09 -5.28
CA LYS A 56 16.70 8.41 -3.98
C LYS A 56 16.10 7.40 -3.01
N ARG A 57 16.89 6.39 -2.58
CA ARG A 57 16.49 5.48 -1.50
C ARG A 57 16.42 6.30 -0.21
N SER A 58 15.35 7.06 -0.03
CA SER A 58 14.85 7.33 1.30
C SER A 58 14.07 6.10 1.67
N VAL A 59 14.56 5.33 2.64
CA VAL A 59 13.79 4.22 3.20
C VAL A 59 12.95 4.85 4.31
N PRO A 60 11.67 5.22 4.06
CA PRO A 60 10.81 5.62 5.16
C PRO A 60 10.77 4.44 6.14
N LYS A 61 11.21 4.66 7.37
CA LYS A 61 11.04 3.68 8.44
C LYS A 61 9.54 3.64 8.76
N THR A 62 8.86 2.62 8.25
CA THR A 62 7.41 2.43 8.43
C THR A 62 7.08 1.85 9.80
N THR A 63 8.04 1.22 10.48
CA THR A 63 7.78 0.40 11.66
C THR A 63 8.74 0.74 12.80
N ASN A 64 8.22 1.20 13.94
CA ASN A 64 8.92 1.11 15.21
C ASN A 64 8.32 -0.06 16.01
N SER A 65 8.88 -1.25 15.83
CA SER A 65 8.46 -2.48 16.52
C SER A 65 9.00 -2.61 17.95
N ALA A 66 9.85 -1.67 18.39
CA ALA A 66 10.44 -1.62 19.73
C ALA A 66 9.58 -0.76 20.68
N HIS A 67 8.31 -1.11 20.83
CA HIS A 67 7.40 -0.47 21.79
C HIS A 67 6.81 -1.53 22.74
N SER A 68 6.54 -1.14 23.99
CA SER A 68 6.05 -2.03 25.07
C SER A 68 4.55 -2.34 25.01
N LEU A 69 3.91 -2.11 23.87
CA LEU A 69 2.45 -2.21 23.71
C LEU A 69 1.99 -3.67 23.62
N GLN A 70 0.75 -3.90 24.05
CA GLN A 70 0.12 -5.21 24.16
C GLN A 70 0.07 -5.94 22.81
N LYS A 71 0.80 -7.05 22.70
CA LYS A 71 0.91 -7.85 21.47
C LYS A 71 -0.32 -8.75 21.32
N TYR A 72 -0.99 -8.69 20.17
CA TYR A 72 -2.07 -9.60 19.82
C TYR A 72 -1.52 -10.87 19.13
N PRO A 73 -2.11 -12.05 19.36
CA PRO A 73 -1.69 -13.28 18.70
C PRO A 73 -1.97 -13.23 17.19
N ASN A 74 -1.27 -14.08 16.43
CA ASN A 74 -1.60 -14.30 15.02
C ASN A 74 -2.72 -15.34 14.92
N LEU A 75 -3.94 -14.89 14.62
CA LEU A 75 -5.11 -15.75 14.45
C LEU A 75 -5.19 -16.39 13.05
N LEU A 76 -4.34 -15.96 12.11
CA LEU A 76 -4.38 -16.44 10.71
C LEU A 76 -3.47 -17.65 10.44
N ALA A 77 -2.70 -18.15 11.42
CA ALA A 77 -1.71 -19.20 11.19
C ALA A 77 -2.32 -20.49 10.63
N ASP A 78 -3.50 -20.87 11.12
CA ASP A 78 -4.16 -22.15 10.79
C ASP A 78 -5.57 -21.95 10.19
N GLN A 79 -5.91 -20.72 9.78
CA GLN A 79 -7.27 -20.39 9.36
C GLN A 79 -7.41 -20.32 7.83
N LEU A 80 -8.30 -21.15 7.29
CA LEU A 80 -8.69 -21.08 5.88
C LEU A 80 -9.70 -19.94 5.66
N ILE A 81 -9.41 -19.06 4.71
CA ILE A 81 -10.30 -17.96 4.32
C ILE A 81 -11.17 -18.44 3.15
N THR A 82 -12.46 -18.67 3.41
CA THR A 82 -13.40 -19.29 2.47
C THR A 82 -14.46 -18.33 1.92
N ALA A 83 -14.64 -17.17 2.52
CA ALA A 83 -15.65 -16.20 2.12
C ALA A 83 -15.23 -14.74 2.39
N PRO A 84 -15.85 -13.74 1.71
CA PRO A 84 -15.69 -12.34 2.07
C PRO A 84 -16.12 -12.07 3.52
N GLN A 85 -15.58 -11.01 4.11
CA GLN A 85 -15.88 -10.53 5.48
C GLN A 85 -15.45 -11.48 6.61
N GLN A 86 -14.59 -12.44 6.32
CA GLN A 86 -13.94 -13.25 7.37
C GLN A 86 -12.67 -12.59 7.89
N VAL A 87 -11.87 -12.01 6.99
CA VAL A 87 -10.59 -11.40 7.34
C VAL A 87 -10.40 -10.09 6.57
N TRP A 88 -10.17 -9.02 7.32
CA TRP A 88 -9.64 -7.76 6.81
C TRP A 88 -8.14 -7.69 7.11
N VAL A 89 -7.33 -7.45 6.09
CA VAL A 89 -5.90 -7.21 6.21
C VAL A 89 -5.65 -5.74 6.01
N CYS A 90 -4.88 -5.13 6.91
CA CYS A 90 -4.47 -3.75 6.76
C CYS A 90 -3.00 -3.61 6.38
N ASP A 91 -2.70 -2.56 5.61
CA ASP A 91 -1.37 -2.21 5.17
C ASP A 91 -1.22 -0.67 5.16
N ILE A 92 0.01 -0.18 5.30
CA ILE A 92 0.34 1.24 5.11
C ILE A 92 1.43 1.33 4.05
N THR A 93 1.11 1.98 2.95
CA THR A 93 2.07 2.31 1.91
C THR A 93 2.26 3.82 1.81
N TYR A 94 3.32 4.28 1.13
CA TYR A 94 3.50 5.70 0.84
C TYR A 94 3.19 5.97 -0.63
N LEU A 95 2.51 7.09 -0.88
CA LEU A 95 2.29 7.61 -2.23
C LEU A 95 3.12 8.86 -2.41
N CYS A 96 3.93 8.90 -3.47
CA CYS A 96 4.67 10.08 -3.87
C CYS A 96 3.86 10.90 -4.87
N SER A 97 3.76 12.21 -4.62
CA SER A 97 3.26 13.20 -5.56
C SER A 97 4.37 14.21 -5.92
N GLY A 98 4.11 15.10 -6.87
CA GLY A 98 5.06 16.14 -7.31
C GLY A 98 5.24 17.26 -6.31
N LEU A 99 4.36 17.29 -5.31
CA LEU A 99 4.31 18.29 -4.25
C LEU A 99 4.71 17.68 -2.89
N GLY A 100 5.03 16.38 -2.82
CA GLY A 100 5.42 15.72 -1.56
C GLY A 100 5.13 14.22 -1.53
N PHE A 101 5.00 13.65 -0.34
CA PHE A 101 4.55 12.28 -0.16
C PHE A 101 3.53 12.20 0.97
N GLY A 102 2.66 11.20 0.92
CA GLY A 102 1.69 10.89 1.97
C GLY A 102 1.66 9.39 2.24
N TYR A 103 1.05 9.01 3.36
CA TYR A 103 0.87 7.64 3.78
C TYR A 103 -0.58 7.20 3.53
N LEU A 104 -0.74 6.17 2.73
CA LEU A 104 -2.01 5.55 2.42
C LEU A 104 -2.21 4.34 3.34
N SER A 105 -3.14 4.47 4.29
CA SER A 105 -3.65 3.36 5.08
C SER A 105 -4.72 2.62 4.27
N LEU A 106 -4.61 1.31 4.17
CA LEU A 106 -5.51 0.44 3.41
C LEU A 106 -6.09 -0.64 4.32
N ILE A 107 -7.36 -0.97 4.10
CA ILE A 107 -8.02 -2.15 4.67
C ILE A 107 -8.64 -2.92 3.51
N THR A 108 -8.18 -4.15 3.32
CA THR A 108 -8.54 -5.01 2.21
C THR A 108 -9.19 -6.29 2.72
N ASP A 109 -10.29 -6.68 2.10
CA ASP A 109 -10.90 -7.98 2.34
C ASP A 109 -10.02 -9.09 1.74
N ALA A 110 -9.55 -10.01 2.57
CA ALA A 110 -8.54 -10.99 2.18
C ALA A 110 -9.02 -11.97 1.10
N TYR A 111 -10.32 -12.27 1.09
CA TYR A 111 -10.94 -13.19 0.12
C TYR A 111 -11.23 -12.48 -1.21
N SER A 112 -12.05 -11.42 -1.17
CA SER A 112 -12.53 -10.74 -2.37
C SER A 112 -11.53 -9.76 -2.98
N LYS A 113 -10.45 -9.44 -2.26
CA LYS A 113 -9.46 -8.41 -2.60
C LYS A 113 -10.03 -6.99 -2.72
N LEU A 114 -11.25 -6.78 -2.26
CA LEU A 114 -11.89 -5.46 -2.25
C LEU A 114 -11.25 -4.57 -1.18
N ILE A 115 -10.88 -3.35 -1.54
CA ILE A 115 -10.50 -2.31 -0.59
C ILE A 115 -11.78 -1.80 0.09
N VAL A 116 -11.98 -2.19 1.34
CA VAL A 116 -13.16 -1.83 2.12
C VAL A 116 -13.02 -0.46 2.79
N GLY A 117 -11.79 -0.06 3.11
CA GLY A 117 -11.48 1.26 3.69
C GLY A 117 -10.10 1.74 3.30
N TYR A 118 -9.94 3.05 3.20
CA TYR A 118 -8.65 3.68 2.91
C TYR A 118 -8.58 5.11 3.43
N CYS A 119 -7.37 5.61 3.69
CA CYS A 119 -7.13 7.01 4.02
C CYS A 119 -5.73 7.44 3.58
N LEU A 120 -5.64 8.53 2.82
CA LEU A 120 -4.38 9.21 2.54
C LEU A 120 -4.15 10.29 3.60
N HIS A 121 -3.04 10.18 4.33
CA HIS A 121 -2.67 11.08 5.42
C HIS A 121 -1.26 11.63 5.20
N PRO A 122 -0.97 12.92 5.47
CA PRO A 122 0.38 13.48 5.27
C PRO A 122 1.43 12.89 6.22
N LEU A 123 1.00 12.39 7.38
CA LEU A 123 1.87 11.83 8.41
C LEU A 123 1.58 10.36 8.67
N LEU A 124 2.60 9.60 9.06
CA LEU A 124 2.45 8.20 9.44
C LEU A 124 1.90 8.11 10.87
N THR A 125 0.58 8.21 11.02
CA THR A 125 -0.12 8.29 12.31
C THR A 125 -1.23 7.25 12.41
N SER A 126 -1.64 6.94 13.65
CA SER A 126 -2.82 6.11 13.95
C SER A 126 -4.13 6.72 13.45
N GLU A 127 -4.20 8.05 13.30
CA GLU A 127 -5.37 8.75 12.77
C GLU A 127 -5.70 8.32 11.34
N GLY A 128 -4.70 8.19 10.46
CA GLY A 128 -4.91 7.67 9.11
C GLY A 128 -5.48 6.26 9.10
N CYS A 129 -4.99 5.40 10.00
CA CYS A 129 -5.51 4.04 10.17
C CYS A 129 -6.95 4.05 10.70
N LEU A 130 -7.24 4.88 11.70
CA LEU A 130 -8.57 5.01 12.30
C LEU A 130 -9.61 5.45 11.28
N ARG A 131 -9.31 6.46 10.45
CA ARG A 131 -10.21 6.93 9.40
C ARG A 131 -10.48 5.86 8.35
N ALA A 132 -9.46 5.07 7.97
CA ALA A 132 -9.64 3.95 7.07
C ALA A 132 -10.55 2.87 7.69
N LEU A 133 -10.43 2.60 8.99
CA LEU A 133 -11.28 1.66 9.71
C LEU A 133 -12.73 2.14 9.81
N GLU A 134 -12.94 3.40 10.16
CA GLU A 134 -14.29 4.01 10.20
C GLU A 134 -14.98 3.92 8.84
N MET A 135 -14.26 4.19 7.77
CA MET A 135 -14.75 4.04 6.40
C MET A 135 -15.15 2.60 6.08
N ALA A 136 -14.34 1.62 6.48
CA ALA A 136 -14.64 0.20 6.27
C ALA A 136 -15.92 -0.22 7.03
N LEU A 137 -16.03 0.16 8.30
CA LEU A 137 -17.18 -0.13 9.16
C LEU A 137 -18.47 0.53 8.63
N HIS A 138 -18.39 1.74 8.10
CA HIS A 138 -19.54 2.44 7.50
C HIS A 138 -20.01 1.77 6.21
N ARG A 139 -19.09 1.36 5.35
CA ARG A 139 -19.44 0.75 4.05
C ARG A 139 -19.97 -0.66 4.16
N LYS A 140 -19.46 -1.42 5.13
CA LYS A 140 -19.91 -2.77 5.42
C LYS A 140 -19.97 -2.96 6.92
N ARG A 141 -21.19 -2.91 7.45
CA ARG A 141 -21.43 -3.32 8.83
C ARG A 141 -21.13 -4.83 8.90
N PRO A 142 -20.20 -5.29 9.75
CA PRO A 142 -19.87 -6.71 9.83
C PRO A 142 -21.14 -7.51 10.16
N GLN A 143 -21.62 -8.31 9.21
CA GLN A 143 -22.70 -9.28 9.46
C GLN A 143 -22.15 -10.57 10.07
N ALA A 144 -20.85 -10.82 9.89
CA ALA A 144 -20.16 -11.99 10.44
C ALA A 144 -19.77 -11.73 11.89
N THR A 145 -20.27 -12.57 12.79
CA THR A 145 -19.90 -12.65 14.22
C THR A 145 -18.42 -13.04 14.47
N THR A 146 -17.60 -13.14 13.42
CA THR A 146 -16.22 -13.64 13.50
C THR A 146 -15.25 -12.90 12.55
N LEU A 147 -15.51 -11.64 12.21
CA LEU A 147 -14.55 -10.86 11.41
C LEU A 147 -13.23 -10.70 12.17
N ILE A 148 -12.12 -11.04 11.52
CA ILE A 148 -10.76 -10.82 12.02
C ILE A 148 -10.17 -9.60 11.32
N HIS A 149 -9.64 -8.67 12.10
CA HIS A 149 -8.78 -7.60 11.61
C HIS A 149 -7.32 -7.96 11.84
N HIS A 150 -6.58 -8.18 10.76
CA HIS A 150 -5.17 -8.55 10.78
C HIS A 150 -4.28 -7.38 10.39
N SER A 151 -3.39 -6.97 11.29
CA SER A 151 -2.39 -5.93 11.05
C SER A 151 -0.96 -6.44 11.22
N ASP A 152 0.01 -5.66 10.75
CA ASP A 152 1.36 -5.81 11.23
C ASP A 152 1.51 -5.25 12.66
N ARG A 153 2.75 -5.23 13.18
CA ARG A 153 3.07 -4.65 14.49
C ARG A 153 3.53 -3.19 14.42
N GLY A 154 3.07 -2.42 13.44
CA GLY A 154 3.26 -0.97 13.39
C GLY A 154 2.58 -0.28 14.55
N SER A 155 3.24 0.71 15.17
CA SER A 155 2.72 1.45 16.35
C SER A 155 1.38 2.16 16.08
N GLN A 156 1.06 2.42 14.81
CA GLN A 156 -0.18 3.05 14.36
C GLN A 156 -1.40 2.18 14.71
N TYR A 157 -1.26 0.85 14.68
CA TYR A 157 -2.33 -0.10 14.97
C TYR A 157 -2.53 -0.37 16.48
N TYR A 158 -1.63 0.11 17.33
CA TYR A 158 -1.75 0.01 18.80
C TYR A 158 -2.42 1.24 19.43
N GLY A 159 -2.80 2.24 18.64
CA GLY A 159 -3.45 3.44 19.16
C GLY A 159 -4.73 3.08 19.93
N PHE A 160 -4.89 3.64 21.13
CA PHE A 160 -6.04 3.35 22.01
C PHE A 160 -7.38 3.49 21.30
N LEU A 161 -7.56 4.58 20.54
CA LEU A 161 -8.77 4.81 19.75
C LEU A 161 -9.00 3.73 18.68
N TYR A 162 -7.94 3.27 18.04
CA TYR A 162 -8.00 2.24 17.00
C TYR A 162 -8.44 0.89 17.56
N ILE A 163 -7.79 0.47 18.65
CA ILE A 163 -8.11 -0.78 19.35
C ILE A 163 -9.52 -0.75 19.92
N ASN A 164 -9.93 0.36 20.55
CA ASN A 164 -11.28 0.49 21.08
C ASN A 164 -12.32 0.42 19.97
N LYS A 165 -12.08 1.05 18.81
CA LYS A 165 -13.00 0.98 17.69
C LYS A 165 -13.20 -0.45 17.17
N LEU A 166 -12.14 -1.25 17.11
CA LEU A 166 -12.23 -2.67 16.76
C LEU A 166 -13.05 -3.46 17.79
N ARG A 167 -12.83 -3.19 19.08
CA ARG A 167 -13.58 -3.85 20.18
C ARG A 167 -15.05 -3.48 20.18
N GLU A 168 -15.38 -2.20 20.01
CA GLU A 168 -16.76 -1.71 19.90
C GLU A 168 -17.49 -2.33 18.70
N ALA A 169 -16.77 -2.60 17.61
CA ALA A 169 -17.29 -3.28 16.44
C ALA A 169 -17.37 -4.82 16.59
N GLY A 170 -16.90 -5.39 17.71
CA GLY A 170 -16.87 -6.84 17.94
C GLY A 170 -15.89 -7.58 17.03
N ILE A 171 -14.84 -6.92 16.54
CA ILE A 171 -13.88 -7.48 15.59
C ILE A 171 -12.70 -8.10 16.33
N ALA A 172 -12.35 -9.33 15.98
CA ALA A 172 -11.20 -10.02 16.55
C ALA A 172 -9.89 -9.42 16.03
N ILE A 173 -8.96 -9.11 16.94
CA ILE A 173 -7.69 -8.46 16.60
C ILE A 173 -6.61 -9.51 16.43
N SER A 174 -6.00 -9.56 15.25
CA SER A 174 -4.85 -10.40 14.93
C SER A 174 -3.68 -9.52 14.53
N MET A 175 -2.46 -9.91 14.93
CA MET A 175 -1.24 -9.26 14.46
C MET A 175 -0.24 -10.25 13.90
N SER A 176 0.57 -9.83 12.95
CA SER A 176 1.70 -10.62 12.46
C SER A 176 2.66 -10.96 13.60
N GLN A 177 3.36 -12.10 13.49
CA GLN A 177 4.45 -12.41 14.40
C GLN A 177 5.65 -11.51 14.07
N TYR A 178 6.50 -11.24 15.06
CA TYR A 178 7.80 -10.62 14.79
C TYR A 178 8.53 -11.53 13.81
N GLY A 179 8.86 -11.03 12.62
CA GLY A 179 9.72 -11.75 11.70
C GLY A 179 11.08 -11.89 12.34
N ASP A 180 11.39 -13.05 12.90
CA ASP A 180 12.78 -13.44 13.07
C ASP A 180 13.33 -13.74 11.67
N PRO A 181 14.28 -12.94 11.14
CA PRO A 181 14.85 -13.14 9.81
C PRO A 181 15.57 -14.49 9.66
N THR A 182 15.72 -15.27 10.73
CA THR A 182 16.36 -16.61 10.71
C THR A 182 15.41 -17.78 10.47
N ARG A 183 14.08 -17.58 10.45
CA ARG A 183 13.10 -18.61 10.08
C ARG A 183 12.60 -18.44 8.65
N MET A 184 13.51 -18.50 7.68
CA MET A 184 13.13 -19.06 6.38
C MET A 184 13.30 -20.57 6.49
N PRO A 185 12.26 -21.41 6.31
CA PRO A 185 12.47 -22.83 6.15
C PRO A 185 13.34 -23.00 4.91
N LEU A 186 14.58 -23.46 5.11
CA LEU A 186 15.35 -24.00 4.00
C LEU A 186 14.49 -25.11 3.38
N PRO A 187 14.34 -25.16 2.05
CA PRO A 187 13.68 -26.29 1.41
C PRO A 187 14.47 -27.54 1.81
N ASN A 188 13.77 -28.49 2.45
CA ASN A 188 14.34 -29.79 2.75
C ASN A 188 14.79 -30.43 1.42
N GLU A 189 16.07 -30.80 1.35
CA GLU A 189 16.61 -31.73 0.35
C GLU A 189 16.09 -33.15 0.58
#